data_AF-A0A966K5J8-F1
#
_entry.id   AF-A0A966K5J8-F1
#
_cell.length_a   1.000
_cell.length_b   1.000
_cell.length_c   1.000
_cell.angle_alpha   90.00
_cell.angle_beta   90.00
_cell.angle_gamma   90.00
#
_symmetry.space_group_name_H-M   'P 1'
#
loop_
_entity.id
_entity.type
_entity.pdbx_description
1 polymer ?
#
loop_
_entity_poly.entity_id
_entity_poly.type
_entity_poly.pdbx_seq_one_letter_code
_entity_poly.pdbx_strand_id
1 'polypeptide(L)'
;MSQPYDIKQNPHKGNRGLTRAIHAAKNSWHGLIFAYQEESAFRQELVLLLVLSPIAILLPVGLFEKALMICSLIMVLVIELLNSSVEAAIDR
;
A
#
# COMPACT_ATOMS: atom_id res chain seq x y z
N MET A 1 32.70 10.15 30.09
CA MET A 1 31.79 11.25 29.70
C MET A 1 31.12 10.84 28.38
N SER A 2 29.84 10.48 28.41
CA SER A 2 29.04 10.30 27.21
C SER A 2 28.88 11.67 26.53
N GLN A 3 29.27 11.75 25.26
CA GLN A 3 29.05 12.94 24.43
C GLN A 3 27.55 13.34 24.48
N PRO A 4 27.20 14.63 24.66
CA PRO A 4 25.82 15.09 24.60
C PRO A 4 25.23 14.77 23.22
N TYR A 5 23.99 14.29 23.16
CA TYR A 5 23.29 14.05 21.90
C TYR A 5 23.16 15.36 21.11
N ASP A 6 23.88 15.47 19.98
CA ASP A 6 23.78 16.62 19.08
C ASP A 6 22.67 16.37 18.05
N ILE A 7 21.56 17.11 18.19
CA ILE A 7 20.44 17.06 17.27
C ILE A 7 20.90 17.38 15.84
N LYS A 8 22.01 18.08 15.60
CA LYS A 8 22.53 18.38 14.25
C LYS A 8 23.18 17.17 13.58
N GLN A 9 23.57 16.14 14.33
CA GLN A 9 24.19 14.91 13.81
C GLN A 9 23.17 13.79 13.49
N ASN A 10 21.87 14.03 13.67
CA ASN A 10 20.86 13.01 13.38
C ASN A 10 20.68 12.83 11.84
N PRO A 11 21.04 11.67 11.26
CA PRO A 11 21.01 11.43 9.82
C PRO A 11 19.59 11.49 9.23
N HIS A 12 18.55 11.39 10.05
CA HIS A 12 17.15 11.45 9.61
C HIS A 12 16.55 12.86 9.63
N LYS A 13 17.31 13.87 10.08
CA LYS A 13 16.81 15.24 10.25
C LYS A 13 16.58 15.98 8.92
N GLY A 14 17.15 15.48 7.82
CA GLY A 14 17.01 16.00 6.46
C GLY A 14 15.75 15.55 5.72
N ASN A 15 15.04 14.52 6.21
CA ASN A 15 13.81 14.02 5.57
C ASN A 15 12.59 14.85 6.00
N ARG A 16 12.49 16.09 5.53
CA ARG A 16 11.31 16.95 5.75
C ARG A 16 10.61 17.29 4.43
N GLY A 17 9.31 17.53 4.52
CA GLY A 17 8.49 17.92 3.37
C GLY A 17 8.48 16.86 2.26
N LEU A 18 8.66 17.32 1.02
CA LEU A 18 8.52 16.53 -0.20
C LEU A 18 9.47 15.33 -0.25
N THR A 19 10.71 15.46 0.23
CA THR A 19 11.69 14.36 0.25
C THR A 19 11.19 13.16 1.05
N ARG A 20 10.45 13.40 2.14
CA ARG A 20 9.87 12.33 2.96
C ARG A 20 8.71 11.65 2.25
N ALA A 21 7.87 12.40 1.54
CA ALA A 21 6.79 11.85 0.73
C ALA A 21 7.33 10.97 -0.41
N ILE A 22 8.41 11.40 -1.07
CA ILE A 22 9.08 10.61 -2.10
C ILE A 22 9.65 9.31 -1.53
N HIS A 23 10.34 9.37 -0.38
CA HIS A 23 10.85 8.17 0.27
C HIS A 23 9.72 7.22 0.70
N ALA A 24 8.62 7.74 1.22
CA ALA A 24 7.44 6.95 1.57
C ALA A 24 6.84 6.28 0.33
N ALA A 25 6.65 7.03 -0.77
CA ALA A 25 6.12 6.48 -2.03
C ALA A 25 7.03 5.39 -2.60
N LYS A 26 8.36 5.57 -2.54
CA LYS A 26 9.32 4.54 -2.97
C LYS A 26 9.21 3.28 -2.12
N ASN A 27 9.09 3.42 -0.80
CA ASN A 27 8.91 2.28 0.10
C ASN A 27 7.57 1.58 -0.14
N SER A 28 6.48 2.33 -0.36
CA SER A 28 5.17 1.77 -0.75
C SER A 28 5.25 0.99 -2.06
N TRP A 29 5.98 1.53 -3.06
CA TRP A 29 6.18 0.85 -4.34
C TRP A 29 6.93 -0.48 -4.18
N HIS A 30 8.00 -0.49 -3.38
CA HIS A 30 8.71 -1.75 -3.08
C HIS A 30 7.80 -2.76 -2.37
N GLY A 31 6.94 -2.32 -1.44
CA GLY A 31 5.96 -3.18 -0.78
C GLY A 31 4.95 -3.80 -1.75
N LEU A 32 4.44 -3.01 -2.70
CA LEU A 32 3.54 -3.51 -3.75
C LEU A 32 4.22 -4.52 -4.67
N ILE A 33 5.46 -4.27 -5.08
CA ILE A 33 6.23 -5.22 -5.88
C ILE A 33 6.42 -6.54 -5.13
N PHE A 34 6.79 -6.47 -3.85
CA PHE A 34 6.98 -7.64 -3.00
C PHE A 34 5.70 -8.47 -2.90
N ALA A 35 4.56 -7.84 -2.56
CA ALA A 35 3.27 -8.52 -2.49
C ALA A 35 2.87 -9.15 -3.82
N TYR A 36 3.11 -8.48 -4.95
CA TYR A 36 2.84 -9.06 -6.25
C TYR A 36 3.68 -10.32 -6.55
N GLN A 37 4.94 -10.37 -6.11
CA GLN A 37 5.83 -11.50 -6.38
C GLN A 37 5.59 -12.68 -5.44
N GLU A 38 5.46 -12.42 -4.14
CA GLU A 38 5.36 -13.47 -3.12
C GLU A 38 3.93 -13.96 -2.91
N GLU A 39 2.93 -13.07 -2.96
CA GLU A 39 1.56 -13.41 -2.56
C GLU A 39 0.68 -13.80 -3.76
N SER A 40 0.40 -15.10 -3.87
CA SER A 40 -0.48 -15.61 -4.92
C SER A 40 -1.92 -15.10 -4.80
N ALA A 41 -2.40 -14.91 -3.57
CA ALA A 41 -3.74 -14.38 -3.28
C ALA A 41 -3.86 -12.93 -3.73
N PHE A 42 -2.87 -12.09 -3.39
CA PHE A 42 -2.80 -10.71 -3.87
C PHE A 42 -2.87 -10.60 -5.40
N ARG A 43 -2.19 -11.49 -6.14
CA ARG A 43 -2.28 -11.50 -7.62
C ARG A 43 -3.69 -11.85 -8.10
N GLN A 44 -4.37 -12.80 -7.48
CA GLN A 44 -5.74 -13.17 -7.84
C GLN A 44 -6.71 -12.02 -7.59
N GLU A 45 -6.60 -11.37 -6.42
CA GLU A 45 -7.41 -10.20 -6.08
C GLU A 45 -7.14 -9.02 -7.00
N LEU A 46 -5.88 -8.80 -7.39
CA LEU A 46 -5.53 -7.74 -8.34
C LEU A 46 -6.16 -7.99 -9.72
N VAL A 47 -6.16 -9.24 -10.19
CA VAL A 47 -6.87 -9.61 -11.42
C VAL A 47 -8.37 -9.37 -11.29
N LEU A 48 -8.97 -9.73 -10.14
CA LEU A 48 -10.38 -9.45 -9.87
C LEU A 48 -10.67 -7.94 -9.85
N LEU A 49 -9.83 -7.12 -9.22
CA LEU A 49 -9.96 -5.66 -9.26
C LEU A 49 -9.95 -5.16 -10.71
N LEU A 50 -8.99 -5.62 -11.52
CA LEU A 50 -8.83 -5.17 -12.91
C LEU A 50 -9.99 -5.60 -13.82
N VAL A 51 -10.60 -6.75 -13.57
CA VAL A 51 -11.74 -7.25 -14.36
C VAL A 51 -13.07 -6.67 -13.88
N LEU A 52 -13.28 -6.61 -12.56
CA LEU A 52 -14.54 -6.16 -11.97
C LEU A 52 -14.69 -4.63 -11.99
N SER A 53 -13.60 -3.85 -11.98
CA SER A 53 -13.69 -2.38 -12.06
C SER A 53 -14.30 -1.89 -13.38
N PRO A 54 -13.88 -2.35 -14.57
CA PRO A 54 -14.56 -2.05 -15.83
C PRO A 54 -16.03 -2.48 -15.82
N ILE A 55 -16.33 -3.66 -15.28
CA ILE A 55 -17.71 -4.15 -15.18
C ILE A 55 -18.54 -3.20 -14.30
N ALA A 56 -18.02 -2.79 -13.15
CA ALA A 56 -18.68 -1.82 -12.25
C ALA A 56 -18.93 -0.48 -12.97
N ILE A 57 -17.97 0.02 -13.75
CA ILE A 57 -18.11 1.27 -14.50
C ILE A 57 -19.18 1.16 -15.60
N LEU A 58 -19.28 0.01 -16.26
CA LEU A 58 -20.23 -0.24 -17.35
C LEU A 58 -21.66 -0.51 -16.88
N LEU A 59 -21.86 -0.90 -15.62
CA LEU A 59 -23.21 -1.14 -15.08
C LEU A 59 -24.06 0.15 -15.09
N PRO A 60 -25.37 0.04 -15.38
CA PRO A 60 -26.29 1.17 -15.40
C PRO A 60 -26.76 1.55 -13.98
N VAL A 61 -25.81 1.73 -13.06
CA VAL A 61 -26.05 2.17 -11.68
C VAL A 61 -25.48 3.58 -11.45
N GLY A 62 -25.87 4.23 -10.35
CA GLY A 62 -25.40 5.58 -10.03
C GLY A 62 -23.90 5.63 -9.72
N LEU A 63 -23.33 6.84 -9.73
CA LEU A 63 -21.90 7.05 -9.46
C LEU A 63 -21.52 6.60 -8.05
N PHE A 64 -22.43 6.77 -7.09
CA PHE A 64 -22.17 6.38 -5.70
C PHE A 64 -22.03 4.86 -5.56
N GLU A 65 -22.92 4.10 -6.20
CA GLU A 65 -22.86 2.64 -6.23
C GLU A 65 -21.60 2.16 -6.93
N LYS A 66 -21.20 2.77 -8.05
CA LYS A 66 -19.94 2.46 -8.74
C LYS A 66 -18.73 2.70 -7.84
N ALA A 67 -18.71 3.84 -7.13
CA ALA A 67 -17.65 4.16 -6.19
C ALA A 67 -17.60 3.12 -5.05
N LEU A 68 -18.74 2.73 -4.49
CA LEU A 68 -18.80 1.69 -3.46
C LEU A 68 -18.27 0.33 -3.97
N MET A 69 -18.61 -0.07 -5.19
CA MET A 69 -18.11 -1.30 -5.79
C MET A 69 -16.59 -1.28 -5.99
N ILE A 70 -16.03 -0.17 -6.50
CA ILE A 70 -14.58 -0.06 -6.68
C ILE A 70 -13.87 0.03 -5.32
N CYS A 71 -14.41 0.81 -4.38
CA CYS A 71 -13.88 0.92 -3.03
C CYS A 71 -13.86 -0.43 -2.30
N SER A 72 -14.87 -1.28 -2.47
CA SER A 72 -14.89 -2.60 -1.84
C SER A 72 -13.80 -3.51 -2.41
N LEU A 73 -13.57 -3.49 -3.73
CA LEU A 73 -12.48 -4.25 -4.35
C LEU A 73 -11.10 -3.77 -3.86
N ILE A 74 -10.90 -2.46 -3.73
CA ILE A 74 -9.67 -1.90 -3.18
C ILE A 74 -9.50 -2.28 -1.70
N MET A 75 -10.58 -2.26 -0.91
CA MET A 75 -10.54 -2.62 0.50
C MET A 75 -10.03 -4.04 0.71
N VAL A 76 -10.47 -5.00 -0.12
CA VAL A 76 -10.00 -6.38 -0.05
C VAL A 76 -8.49 -6.47 -0.26
N LEU A 77 -7.95 -5.82 -1.30
CA LEU A 77 -6.50 -5.74 -1.54
C LEU A 77 -5.74 -5.10 -0.37
N VAL A 78 -6.29 -4.06 0.25
CA VAL A 78 -5.69 -3.41 1.42
C VAL A 78 -5.64 -4.40 2.59
N ILE A 79 -6.72 -5.14 2.85
CA ILE A 79 -6.77 -6.15 3.91
C ILE A 79 -5.74 -7.25 3.67
N GLU A 80 -5.60 -7.70 2.42
CA GLU A 80 -4.62 -8.72 2.07
C GLU A 80 -3.18 -8.24 2.30
N LEU A 81 -2.85 -7.01 1.88
CA LEU A 81 -1.56 -6.40 2.17
C LEU A 81 -1.32 -6.26 3.68
N LEU A 82 -2.35 -5.93 4.46
CA LEU A 82 -2.24 -5.85 5.91
C LEU A 82 -1.95 -7.24 6.51
N ASN A 83 -2.68 -8.27 6.10
CA ASN A 83 -2.48 -9.65 6.54
C ASN A 83 -1.04 -10.12 6.25
N SER A 84 -0.61 -10.03 5.00
CA SER A 84 0.75 -10.40 4.58
C SER A 84 1.82 -9.57 5.32
N SER A 85 1.58 -8.27 5.55
CA SER A 85 2.53 -7.44 6.30
C SER A 85 2.68 -7.86 7.76
N VAL A 86 1.60 -8.33 8.40
CA VAL A 86 1.61 -8.82 9.77
C VAL A 86 2.32 -10.17 9.84
N GLU A 87 1.99 -11.10 8.96
CA GLU A 87 2.66 -12.40 8.84
C GLU A 87 4.17 -12.21 8.64
N ALA A 88 4.53 -11.36 7.69
CA ALA A 88 5.92 -11.04 7.42
C ALA A 88 6.62 -10.26 8.55
N ALA A 89 5.88 -9.61 9.46
CA ALA A 89 6.47 -8.97 10.64
C ALA A 89 6.65 -9.92 11.81
N ILE A 90 5.90 -11.03 11.84
CA ILE A 90 5.95 -12.05 12.89
C ILE A 90 6.97 -13.14 12.55
N ASP A 91 7.06 -13.54 11.28
CA ASP A 91 7.95 -14.63 10.83
C ASP A 91 9.42 -14.21 10.66
N ARG A 92 9.75 -12.95 10.93
CA ARG A 92 11.11 -12.38 10.87
C ARG A 92 11.60 -12.03 12.26
#